data_AF-A0A812RNY2-F1
#
_entry.id   AF-A0A812RNY2-F1
#
_cell.length_a   1.000
_cell.length_b   1.000
_cell.length_c   1.000
_cell.angle_alpha   90.00
_cell.angle_beta   90.00
_cell.angle_gamma   90.00
#
_symmetry.space_group_name_H-M   'P 1'
#
loop_
_entity.id
_entity.type
_entity.pdbx_description
1 polymer ?
#
loop_
_entity_poly.entity_id
_entity_poly.type
_entity_poly.pdbx_seq_one_letter_code
_entity_poly.pdbx_strand_id
1 'polypeptide(L)'
;MVGETFNLGEWKRQELVRFWLQYDTGEDGWCLFGALGTWTRDCAVCRRKEDCRPFAASFESVYDLIIPRYNTSTTLRLPDGRSLAIRDKHYPLDDVYCWVNGWYDLDREAAVNNYTYLSEVSAAACRSLEQAVPNYRGISMQMMFDENDHDSAQLAKMMASEVGNVSQAIVDGMRLHAAAKCLMSGGRGGLCDIANCAMRGCRLNSDTLGYHALRNCPPV
;
A
#
# COMPACT_ATOMS: atom_id res chain seq x y z
N MET A 1 16.16 -2.60 30.69
CA MET A 1 14.77 -2.39 31.10
C MET A 1 14.39 -0.98 30.74
N VAL A 2 13.90 -0.77 29.51
CA VAL A 2 13.34 0.51 29.08
C VAL A 2 11.83 0.34 29.21
N GLY A 3 11.23 1.17 30.07
CA GLY A 3 9.81 1.11 30.35
C GLY A 3 9.00 1.59 29.15
N GLU A 4 8.11 0.74 28.66
CA GLU A 4 7.05 1.13 27.74
C GLU A 4 6.03 1.98 28.49
N THR A 5 6.00 3.28 28.20
CA THR A 5 4.87 4.13 28.57
C THR A 5 3.69 3.78 27.67
N PHE A 6 2.77 2.98 28.20
CA PHE A 6 1.48 2.68 27.59
C PHE A 6 0.66 3.99 27.46
N ASN A 7 0.43 4.47 26.23
CA ASN A 7 -0.32 5.70 25.99
C ASN A 7 -1.83 5.40 26.00
N LEU A 8 -2.48 5.68 27.13
CA LEU A 8 -3.93 5.53 27.34
C LEU A 8 -4.82 6.24 26.28
N GLY A 9 -4.29 7.20 25.53
CA GLY A 9 -5.00 7.92 24.47
C GLY A 9 -5.11 7.17 23.13
N GLU A 10 -4.31 6.13 22.94
CA GLU A 10 -4.29 5.33 21.70
C GLU A 10 -5.34 4.22 21.74
N TRP A 11 -5.49 3.59 22.90
CA TRP A 11 -6.47 2.52 23.15
C TRP A 11 -7.93 3.00 23.01
N LYS A 12 -8.25 4.19 23.55
CA LYS A 12 -9.58 4.81 23.39
C LYS A 12 -9.90 5.17 21.94
N ARG A 13 -8.88 5.49 21.13
CA ARG A 13 -9.03 5.76 19.70
C ARG A 13 -9.37 4.49 18.94
N GLN A 14 -8.74 3.37 19.28
CA GLN A 14 -9.02 2.08 18.66
C GLN A 14 -10.44 1.55 18.97
N GLU A 15 -10.94 1.73 20.20
CA GLU A 15 -12.32 1.32 20.55
C GLU A 15 -13.39 2.15 19.83
N LEU A 16 -13.18 3.47 19.70
CA LEU A 16 -14.08 4.33 18.92
C LEU A 16 -14.14 3.91 17.46
N VAL A 17 -12.99 3.62 16.84
CA VAL A 17 -12.93 3.15 15.45
C VAL A 17 -13.69 1.83 15.26
N ARG A 18 -13.57 0.88 16.21
CA ARG A 18 -14.31 -0.40 16.18
C ARG A 18 -15.82 -0.23 16.28
N PHE A 19 -16.29 0.67 17.16
CA PHE A 19 -17.72 0.92 17.35
C PHE A 19 -18.38 1.50 16.09
N TRP A 20 -17.72 2.43 15.40
CA TRP A 20 -18.30 3.10 14.24
C TRP A 20 -18.21 2.31 12.92
N LEU A 21 -17.20 1.44 12.77
CA LEU A 21 -17.09 0.49 11.65
C LEU A 21 -18.34 -0.41 11.47
N GLN A 22 -19.11 -0.59 12.55
CA GLN A 22 -20.28 -1.46 12.57
C GLN A 22 -21.58 -0.75 12.13
N TYR A 23 -21.61 0.58 12.08
CA TYR A 23 -22.86 1.36 11.96
C TYR A 23 -22.98 2.23 10.70
N ASP A 24 -21.91 2.48 9.95
CA ASP A 24 -21.96 3.40 8.80
C ASP A 24 -21.48 2.73 7.51
N THR A 25 -22.32 1.87 6.94
CA THR A 25 -22.05 1.19 5.68
C THR A 25 -22.52 2.07 4.51
N GLY A 26 -21.69 2.99 4.04
CA GLY A 26 -22.00 3.76 2.83
C GLY A 26 -21.27 5.08 2.68
N GLU A 27 -20.85 5.70 3.79
CA GLU A 27 -20.01 6.88 3.74
C GLU A 27 -18.52 6.51 3.68
N ASP A 28 -17.75 7.35 3.01
CA ASP A 28 -16.30 7.36 3.13
C ASP A 28 -16.01 7.66 4.60
N GLY A 29 -15.55 6.67 5.39
CA GLY A 29 -15.39 6.76 6.86
C GLY A 29 -14.32 7.77 7.32
N TRP A 30 -14.03 8.74 6.47
CA TRP A 30 -13.21 9.91 6.63
C TRP A 30 -13.18 10.50 8.03
N CYS A 31 -14.36 10.86 8.55
CA CYS A 31 -14.50 11.51 9.85
C CYS A 31 -13.96 10.61 10.99
N LEU A 32 -13.94 9.31 10.78
CA LEU A 32 -13.52 8.29 11.73
C LEU A 32 -12.05 7.91 11.53
N PHE A 33 -11.64 7.67 10.28
CA PHE A 33 -10.32 7.14 9.98
C PHE A 33 -9.27 8.20 9.64
N GLY A 34 -9.64 9.46 9.38
CA GLY A 34 -8.69 10.55 9.16
C GLY A 34 -7.75 10.81 10.36
N ALA A 35 -8.15 10.37 11.55
CA ALA A 35 -7.31 10.41 12.75
C ALA A 35 -6.26 9.28 12.82
N LEU A 36 -6.33 8.28 11.93
CA LEU A 36 -5.41 7.15 11.88
C LEU A 36 -4.10 7.46 11.17
N GLY A 37 -4.01 8.60 10.48
CA GLY A 37 -2.76 9.04 9.87
C GLY A 37 -2.96 9.88 8.61
N THR A 38 -1.86 10.45 8.13
CA THR A 38 -1.84 11.28 6.92
C THR A 38 -2.28 10.49 5.70
N TRP A 39 -1.94 9.20 5.57
CA TRP A 39 -2.39 8.36 4.46
C TRP A 39 -3.93 8.33 4.38
N THR A 40 -4.60 7.92 5.46
CA THR A 40 -6.06 7.80 5.47
C THR A 40 -6.73 9.16 5.28
N ARG A 41 -6.11 10.19 5.87
CA ARG A 41 -6.54 11.57 5.75
C ARG A 41 -6.46 12.07 4.28
N ASP A 42 -5.32 11.96 3.67
CA ASP A 42 -5.13 12.60 2.37
C ASP A 42 -5.81 11.74 1.27
N CYS A 43 -5.98 10.44 1.51
CA CYS A 43 -6.71 9.52 0.65
C CYS A 43 -8.22 9.79 0.58
N ALA A 44 -8.89 10.05 1.71
CA ALA A 44 -10.32 10.39 1.65
C ALA A 44 -10.56 11.79 1.05
N VAL A 45 -9.61 12.72 1.24
CA VAL A 45 -9.65 14.01 0.52
C VAL A 45 -9.56 13.78 -0.98
N CYS A 46 -8.67 12.88 -1.44
CA CYS A 46 -8.64 12.49 -2.85
C CYS A 46 -10.02 12.03 -3.32
N ARG A 47 -10.63 11.06 -2.63
CA ARG A 47 -11.92 10.49 -3.04
C ARG A 47 -13.02 11.53 -3.11
N ARG A 48 -13.10 12.38 -2.09
CA ARG A 48 -14.11 13.44 -2.01
C ARG A 48 -13.94 14.49 -3.12
N LYS A 49 -12.70 14.79 -3.49
CA LYS A 49 -12.39 15.76 -4.56
C LYS A 49 -12.38 15.14 -5.95
N GLU A 50 -12.45 13.80 -6.03
CA GLU A 50 -12.26 13.05 -7.26
C GLU A 50 -10.91 13.39 -7.94
N ASP A 51 -9.88 13.60 -7.12
CA ASP A 51 -8.52 13.95 -7.57
C ASP A 51 -7.47 13.36 -6.62
N CYS A 52 -6.79 12.31 -7.09
CA CYS A 52 -5.74 11.61 -6.35
C CYS A 52 -4.34 12.09 -6.66
N ARG A 53 -4.16 13.00 -7.61
CA ARG A 53 -2.84 13.48 -8.00
C ARG A 53 -2.11 14.17 -6.84
N PRO A 54 -2.74 15.09 -6.05
CA PRO A 54 -2.06 15.70 -4.91
C PRO A 54 -1.64 14.68 -3.85
N PHE A 55 -2.46 13.65 -3.64
CA PHE A 55 -2.13 12.56 -2.72
C PHE A 55 -0.89 11.80 -3.21
N ALA A 56 -0.89 11.34 -4.46
CA ALA A 56 0.21 10.56 -5.03
C ALA A 56 1.52 11.38 -5.08
N ALA A 57 1.45 12.65 -5.48
CA ALA A 57 2.60 13.56 -5.53
C ALA A 57 3.21 13.85 -4.15
N SER A 58 2.43 13.77 -3.06
CA SER A 58 2.97 13.98 -1.72
C SER A 58 4.03 12.94 -1.34
N PHE A 59 3.89 11.70 -1.83
CA PHE A 59 4.85 10.62 -1.60
C PHE A 59 6.06 10.68 -2.55
N GLU A 60 5.93 11.30 -3.72
CA GLU A 60 7.03 11.51 -4.66
C GLU A 60 8.23 12.19 -3.98
N SER A 61 7.97 13.29 -3.25
CA SER A 61 9.01 14.00 -2.52
C SER A 61 9.71 13.13 -1.46
N VAL A 62 8.99 12.20 -0.85
CA VAL A 62 9.54 11.25 0.13
C VAL A 62 10.42 10.24 -0.59
N TYR A 63 9.97 9.67 -1.71
CA TYR A 63 10.73 8.71 -2.49
C TYR A 63 12.00 9.30 -3.11
N ASP A 64 11.95 10.53 -3.58
CA ASP A 64 13.11 11.26 -4.11
C ASP A 64 14.23 11.41 -3.08
N LEU A 65 13.87 11.50 -1.79
CA LEU A 65 14.83 11.65 -0.70
C LEU A 65 15.43 10.31 -0.25
N ILE A 66 14.62 9.24 -0.25
CA ILE A 66 15.00 7.98 0.39
C ILE A 66 15.49 6.91 -0.59
N ILE A 67 15.09 6.94 -1.87
CA ILE A 67 15.51 5.93 -2.83
C ILE A 67 16.88 6.34 -3.38
N PRO A 68 17.99 5.69 -2.96
CA PRO A 68 19.31 6.17 -3.29
C PRO A 68 19.65 5.85 -4.74
N ARG A 69 20.22 6.82 -5.47
CA ARG A 69 20.58 6.64 -6.89
C ARG A 69 21.60 5.54 -7.15
N TYR A 70 22.42 5.21 -6.16
CA TYR A 70 23.55 4.28 -6.27
C TYR A 70 23.32 2.94 -5.59
N ASN A 71 22.09 2.65 -5.17
CA ASN A 71 21.82 1.42 -4.43
C ASN A 71 21.80 0.20 -5.35
N THR A 72 22.47 -0.87 -4.93
CA THR A 72 22.39 -2.16 -5.61
C THR A 72 20.98 -2.75 -5.46
N SER A 73 20.52 -3.45 -6.49
CA SER A 73 19.22 -4.14 -6.42
C SER A 73 19.32 -5.36 -5.50
N THR A 74 18.25 -5.62 -4.74
CA THR A 74 18.02 -6.93 -4.12
C THR A 74 16.96 -7.64 -4.95
N THR A 75 17.24 -8.88 -5.34
CA THR A 75 16.29 -9.73 -6.04
C THR A 75 15.47 -10.50 -5.01
N LEU A 76 14.18 -10.21 -4.95
CA LEU A 76 13.20 -10.93 -4.16
C LEU A 76 12.58 -12.05 -4.99
N ARG A 77 12.69 -13.29 -4.54
CA ARG A 77 12.03 -14.45 -5.16
C ARG A 77 10.69 -14.68 -4.50
N LEU A 78 9.61 -14.71 -5.30
CA LEU A 78 8.26 -14.92 -4.83
C LEU A 78 7.87 -16.41 -4.86
N PRO A 79 6.88 -16.84 -4.06
CA PRO A 79 6.43 -18.23 -4.01
C PRO A 79 5.88 -18.77 -5.35
N ASP A 80 5.38 -17.88 -6.21
CA ASP A 80 4.85 -18.23 -7.53
C ASP A 80 5.95 -18.40 -8.60
N GLY A 81 7.22 -18.36 -8.21
CA GLY A 81 8.37 -18.50 -9.09
C GLY A 81 8.79 -17.20 -9.80
N ARG A 82 8.03 -16.11 -9.66
CA ARG A 82 8.45 -14.79 -10.14
C ARG A 82 9.59 -14.24 -9.28
N SER A 83 10.33 -13.31 -9.84
CA SER A 83 11.33 -12.54 -9.12
C SER A 83 11.10 -11.05 -9.30
N LEU A 84 11.53 -10.26 -8.32
CA LEU A 84 11.38 -8.82 -8.26
C LEU A 84 12.70 -8.18 -7.80
N ALA A 85 13.40 -7.50 -8.70
CA ALA A 85 14.59 -6.71 -8.40
C ALA A 85 14.18 -5.30 -7.97
N ILE A 86 14.44 -4.98 -6.69
CA ILE A 86 14.11 -3.68 -6.07
C ILE A 86 15.36 -2.95 -5.60
N ARG A 87 15.36 -1.62 -5.70
CA ARG A 87 16.44 -0.72 -5.24
C ARG A 87 16.08 0.05 -3.98
N ASP A 88 14.79 0.19 -3.67
CA ASP A 88 14.37 0.78 -2.39
C ASP A 88 14.63 -0.21 -1.24
N LYS A 89 15.49 0.21 -0.30
CA LYS A 89 15.79 -0.54 0.93
C LYS A 89 15.09 0.05 2.15
N HIS A 90 14.51 1.25 2.03
CA HIS A 90 13.84 1.94 3.12
C HIS A 90 12.39 1.44 3.25
N TYR A 91 11.67 1.32 2.12
CA TYR A 91 10.31 0.78 2.10
C TYR A 91 10.16 -0.34 1.06
N PRO A 92 10.85 -1.49 1.24
CA PRO A 92 10.70 -2.64 0.35
C PRO A 92 9.26 -3.22 0.39
N LEU A 93 8.54 -2.98 1.50
CA LEU A 93 7.14 -3.35 1.66
C LEU A 93 6.27 -2.75 0.55
N ASP A 94 6.44 -1.47 0.23
CA ASP A 94 5.63 -0.78 -0.78
C ASP A 94 5.83 -1.40 -2.18
N ASP A 95 7.07 -1.74 -2.55
CA ASP A 95 7.34 -2.37 -3.84
C ASP A 95 6.71 -3.78 -3.92
N VAL A 96 6.86 -4.59 -2.88
CA VAL A 96 6.26 -5.94 -2.82
C VAL A 96 4.74 -5.83 -2.80
N TYR A 97 4.19 -4.88 -2.07
CA TYR A 97 2.76 -4.59 -1.98
C TYR A 97 2.16 -4.21 -3.34
N CYS A 98 2.75 -3.23 -4.03
CA CYS A 98 2.34 -2.80 -5.36
C CYS A 98 2.47 -3.95 -6.38
N TRP A 99 3.53 -4.75 -6.28
CA TRP A 99 3.80 -5.88 -7.19
C TRP A 99 2.84 -7.05 -7.01
N VAL A 100 2.62 -7.50 -5.78
CA VAL A 100 1.75 -8.64 -5.46
C VAL A 100 0.30 -8.35 -5.86
N ASN A 101 -0.12 -7.11 -5.74
CA ASN A 101 -1.46 -6.67 -6.13
C ASN A 101 -1.58 -6.30 -7.63
N GLY A 102 -0.49 -6.42 -8.40
CA GLY A 102 -0.49 -6.20 -9.86
C GLY A 102 -0.62 -4.73 -10.27
N TRP A 103 -0.37 -3.79 -9.36
CA TRP A 103 -0.62 -2.37 -9.61
C TRP A 103 0.45 -1.69 -10.45
N TYR A 104 1.63 -2.30 -10.59
CA TYR A 104 2.64 -1.84 -11.55
C TYR A 104 2.31 -2.18 -13.02
N ASP A 105 1.31 -3.02 -13.28
CA ASP A 105 0.88 -3.40 -14.63
C ASP A 105 -0.23 -2.47 -15.19
N LEU A 106 -0.68 -1.50 -14.40
CA LEU A 106 -1.73 -0.56 -14.78
C LEU A 106 -1.17 0.58 -15.64
N ASP A 107 -2.07 1.27 -16.37
CA ASP A 107 -1.71 2.50 -17.06
C ASP A 107 -1.40 3.59 -16.02
N ARG A 108 -0.13 3.98 -15.95
CA ARG A 108 0.37 4.89 -14.92
C ARG A 108 -0.20 6.31 -15.06
N GLU A 109 -0.31 6.80 -16.29
CA GLU A 109 -0.81 8.16 -16.53
C GLU A 109 -2.31 8.22 -16.19
N ALA A 110 -3.07 7.21 -16.63
CA ALA A 110 -4.49 7.11 -16.30
C ALA A 110 -4.71 6.91 -14.78
N ALA A 111 -3.90 6.10 -14.11
CA ALA A 111 -3.99 5.84 -12.67
C ALA A 111 -3.76 7.11 -11.81
N VAL A 112 -3.06 8.12 -12.34
CA VAL A 112 -2.80 9.37 -11.61
C VAL A 112 -3.72 10.50 -12.05
N ASN A 113 -3.96 10.66 -13.35
CA ASN A 113 -4.66 11.82 -13.91
C ASN A 113 -6.14 11.58 -14.23
N ASN A 114 -6.61 10.33 -14.21
CA ASN A 114 -8.00 9.99 -14.54
C ASN A 114 -8.68 9.29 -13.36
N TYR A 115 -9.41 10.06 -12.56
CA TYR A 115 -10.09 9.53 -11.38
C TYR A 115 -11.13 8.45 -11.71
N THR A 116 -11.84 8.57 -12.83
CA THR A 116 -12.81 7.55 -13.26
C THR A 116 -12.11 6.22 -13.51
N TYR A 117 -11.02 6.23 -14.29
CA TYR A 117 -10.19 5.05 -14.51
C TYR A 117 -9.69 4.47 -13.18
N LEU A 118 -9.12 5.33 -12.33
CA LEU A 118 -8.58 4.94 -11.03
C LEU A 118 -9.65 4.29 -10.11
N SER A 119 -10.84 4.88 -10.07
CA SER A 119 -11.98 4.36 -9.30
C SER A 119 -12.46 3.00 -9.82
N GLU A 120 -12.48 2.80 -11.14
CA GLU A 120 -12.88 1.54 -11.77
C GLU A 120 -11.87 0.42 -11.51
N VAL A 121 -10.57 0.69 -11.69
CA VAL A 121 -9.52 -0.31 -11.41
C VAL A 121 -9.43 -0.62 -9.93
N SER A 122 -9.62 0.36 -9.05
CA SER A 122 -9.71 0.16 -7.60
C SER A 122 -10.89 -0.73 -7.23
N ALA A 123 -12.08 -0.46 -7.77
CA ALA A 123 -13.26 -1.28 -7.52
C ALA A 123 -13.07 -2.73 -8.01
N ALA A 124 -12.41 -2.92 -9.16
CA ALA A 124 -12.09 -4.24 -9.68
C ALA A 124 -11.07 -4.97 -8.78
N ALA A 125 -10.01 -4.29 -8.36
CA ALA A 125 -9.00 -4.85 -7.44
C ALA A 125 -9.63 -5.26 -6.11
N CYS A 126 -10.50 -4.43 -5.53
CA CYS A 126 -11.18 -4.75 -4.27
C CYS A 126 -12.14 -5.94 -4.40
N ARG A 127 -12.85 -6.09 -5.53
CA ARG A 127 -13.66 -7.30 -5.78
C ARG A 127 -12.81 -8.57 -5.91
N SER A 128 -11.64 -8.47 -6.54
CA SER A 128 -10.70 -9.58 -6.64
C SER A 128 -10.19 -9.99 -5.24
N LEU A 129 -9.84 -9.01 -4.40
CA LEU A 129 -9.40 -9.24 -3.03
C LEU A 129 -10.50 -9.85 -2.15
N GLU A 130 -11.76 -9.43 -2.32
CA GLU A 130 -12.90 -10.04 -1.61
C GLU A 130 -13.04 -11.54 -1.90
N GLN A 131 -12.69 -11.99 -3.11
CA GLN A 131 -12.72 -13.39 -3.50
C GLN A 131 -11.47 -14.16 -3.03
N ALA A 132 -10.32 -13.49 -3.01
CA ALA A 132 -9.03 -14.14 -2.78
C ALA A 132 -8.60 -14.18 -1.30
N VAL A 133 -9.00 -13.20 -0.49
CA VAL A 133 -8.54 -13.07 0.90
C VAL A 133 -9.51 -13.79 1.85
N PRO A 134 -9.04 -14.80 2.60
CA PRO A 134 -9.88 -15.50 3.58
C PRO A 134 -10.44 -14.54 4.63
N ASN A 135 -11.71 -14.74 5.00
CA ASN A 135 -12.40 -13.90 6.00
C ASN A 135 -12.35 -12.39 5.67
N TYR A 136 -12.42 -12.02 4.39
CA TYR A 136 -12.33 -10.62 3.94
C TYR A 136 -13.17 -9.65 4.77
N ARG A 137 -14.46 -9.96 5.01
CA ARG A 137 -15.38 -9.10 5.77
C ARG A 137 -15.07 -9.04 7.28
N GLY A 138 -14.27 -9.97 7.80
CA GLY A 138 -13.83 -10.01 9.20
C GLY A 138 -12.44 -9.40 9.44
N ILE A 139 -11.80 -8.82 8.42
CA ILE A 139 -10.51 -8.15 8.58
C ILE A 139 -10.69 -6.91 9.46
N SER A 140 -9.87 -6.80 10.50
CA SER A 140 -9.82 -5.62 11.37
C SER A 140 -8.60 -4.75 11.06
N MET A 141 -8.65 -3.48 11.45
CA MET A 141 -7.48 -2.59 11.37
C MET A 141 -6.29 -3.13 12.19
N GLN A 142 -6.55 -3.80 13.31
CA GLN A 142 -5.46 -4.37 14.11
C GLN A 142 -4.72 -5.46 13.33
N MET A 143 -5.45 -6.35 12.65
CA MET A 143 -4.83 -7.36 11.79
C MET A 143 -3.96 -6.71 10.71
N MET A 144 -4.44 -5.64 10.08
CA MET A 144 -3.67 -4.89 9.09
C MET A 144 -2.36 -4.34 9.68
N PHE A 145 -2.39 -3.75 10.86
CA PHE A 145 -1.20 -3.20 11.52
C PHE A 145 -0.23 -4.30 11.99
N ASP A 146 -0.75 -5.37 12.58
CA ASP A 146 0.06 -6.51 13.03
C ASP A 146 0.83 -7.14 11.85
N GLU A 147 0.16 -7.33 10.71
CA GLU A 147 0.79 -7.83 9.49
C GLU A 147 1.81 -6.84 8.92
N ASN A 148 1.50 -5.54 8.89
CA ASN A 148 2.43 -4.51 8.42
C ASN A 148 3.75 -4.53 9.20
N ASP A 149 3.67 -4.58 10.54
CA ASP A 149 4.85 -4.56 11.41
C ASP A 149 5.66 -5.86 11.26
N HIS A 150 4.97 -6.98 11.16
CA HIS A 150 5.58 -8.29 10.95
C HIS A 150 6.34 -8.36 9.60
N ASP A 151 5.67 -8.00 8.51
CA ASP A 151 6.21 -8.09 7.15
C ASP A 151 7.33 -7.07 6.90
N SER A 152 7.18 -5.85 7.42
CA SER A 152 8.22 -4.82 7.33
C SER A 152 9.53 -5.28 7.95
N ALA A 153 9.45 -5.91 9.14
CA ALA A 153 10.63 -6.43 9.82
C ALA A 153 11.30 -7.59 9.06
N GLN A 154 10.52 -8.44 8.38
CA GLN A 154 11.07 -9.52 7.56
C GLN A 154 11.73 -8.99 6.28
N LEU A 155 11.05 -8.11 5.55
CA LEU A 155 11.58 -7.55 4.29
C LEU A 155 12.82 -6.68 4.53
N ALA A 156 12.85 -5.91 5.61
CA ALA A 156 14.05 -5.15 5.99
C ALA A 156 15.28 -6.04 6.18
N LYS A 157 15.12 -7.25 6.76
CA LYS A 157 16.21 -8.23 6.87
C LYS A 157 16.64 -8.77 5.51
N MET A 158 15.70 -9.02 4.60
CA MET A 158 15.99 -9.47 3.24
C MET A 158 16.78 -8.42 2.45
N MET A 159 16.55 -7.14 2.72
CA MET A 159 17.26 -6.02 2.08
C MET A 159 18.74 -5.94 2.44
N ALA A 160 19.18 -6.63 3.50
CA ALA A 160 20.60 -6.74 3.85
C ALA A 160 21.35 -7.78 2.98
N SER A 161 20.67 -8.49 2.08
CA SER A 161 21.23 -9.50 1.18
C SER A 161 20.97 -9.15 -0.29
N GLU A 162 21.76 -9.70 -1.21
CA GLU A 162 21.55 -9.54 -2.66
C GLU A 162 20.30 -10.28 -3.15
N VAL A 163 19.95 -11.39 -2.49
CA VAL A 163 18.77 -12.20 -2.81
C VAL A 163 17.97 -12.45 -1.54
N GLY A 164 16.67 -12.17 -1.60
CA GLY A 164 15.69 -12.49 -0.55
C GLY A 164 14.64 -13.46 -1.06
N ASN A 165 14.10 -14.32 -0.19
CA ASN A 165 12.98 -15.20 -0.53
C ASN A 165 11.75 -14.72 0.22
N VAL A 166 10.77 -14.20 -0.53
CA VAL A 166 9.48 -13.76 0.01
C VAL A 166 8.64 -15.00 0.28
N SER A 167 8.13 -15.13 1.51
CA SER A 167 7.27 -16.23 1.90
C SER A 167 5.84 -16.02 1.39
N GLN A 168 5.04 -17.09 1.35
CA GLN A 168 3.61 -16.98 1.05
C GLN A 168 2.89 -16.12 2.10
N ALA A 169 3.33 -16.18 3.36
CA ALA A 169 2.77 -15.36 4.44
C ALA A 169 2.89 -13.85 4.15
N ILE A 170 4.06 -13.37 3.67
CA ILE A 170 4.23 -11.95 3.29
C ILE A 170 3.30 -11.59 2.10
N VAL A 171 3.17 -12.48 1.12
CA VAL A 171 2.26 -12.26 -0.03
C VAL A 171 0.81 -12.15 0.44
N ASP A 172 0.40 -13.01 1.37
CA ASP A 172 -0.94 -12.99 1.95
C ASP A 172 -1.14 -11.75 2.83
N GLY A 173 -0.12 -11.32 3.58
CA GLY A 173 -0.09 -10.07 4.34
C GLY A 173 -0.27 -8.84 3.45
N MET A 174 0.42 -8.77 2.30
CA MET A 174 0.23 -7.70 1.31
C MET A 174 -1.21 -7.63 0.78
N ARG A 175 -1.84 -8.80 0.57
CA ARG A 175 -3.24 -8.86 0.12
C ARG A 175 -4.21 -8.48 1.23
N LEU A 176 -3.95 -8.91 2.47
CA LEU A 176 -4.72 -8.50 3.65
C LEU A 176 -4.65 -6.98 3.84
N HIS A 177 -3.48 -6.38 3.66
CA HIS A 177 -3.29 -4.93 3.76
C HIS A 177 -4.12 -4.16 2.72
N ALA A 178 -4.15 -4.63 1.47
CA ALA A 178 -5.00 -4.06 0.43
C ALA A 178 -6.50 -4.29 0.71
N ALA A 179 -6.86 -5.49 1.18
CA ALA A 179 -8.24 -5.84 1.53
C ALA A 179 -8.80 -4.99 2.67
N ALA A 180 -8.01 -4.76 3.73
CA ALA A 180 -8.39 -3.89 4.84
C ALA A 180 -8.75 -2.48 4.35
N LYS A 181 -7.92 -1.90 3.48
CA LYS A 181 -8.18 -0.57 2.91
C LYS A 181 -9.41 -0.57 2.01
N CYS A 182 -9.63 -1.63 1.22
CA CYS A 182 -10.84 -1.77 0.42
C CYS A 182 -12.12 -1.72 1.28
N LEU A 183 -12.13 -2.32 2.48
CA LEU A 183 -13.27 -2.25 3.41
C LEU A 183 -13.54 -0.83 3.92
N MET A 184 -12.49 -0.04 4.16
CA MET A 184 -12.61 1.32 4.70
C MET A 184 -13.33 2.31 3.79
N SER A 185 -13.50 1.98 2.51
CA SER A 185 -14.05 2.88 1.49
C SER A 185 -15.06 2.16 0.58
N GLY A 186 -15.88 1.28 1.15
CA GLY A 186 -16.99 0.65 0.41
C GLY A 186 -16.56 -0.14 -0.83
N GLY A 187 -15.36 -0.75 -0.80
CA GLY A 187 -14.82 -1.50 -1.93
C GLY A 187 -14.05 -0.66 -2.96
N ARG A 188 -13.60 0.56 -2.62
CA ARG A 188 -12.74 1.39 -3.49
C ARG A 188 -11.49 1.92 -2.80
N GLY A 189 -11.16 1.44 -1.61
CA GLY A 189 -10.06 2.01 -0.82
C GLY A 189 -8.66 1.78 -1.39
N GLY A 190 -8.50 0.87 -2.36
CA GLY A 190 -7.23 0.67 -3.06
C GLY A 190 -6.81 1.82 -3.98
N LEU A 191 -7.69 2.80 -4.24
CA LEU A 191 -7.41 3.84 -5.25
C LEU A 191 -6.16 4.65 -4.94
N CYS A 192 -5.96 5.00 -3.65
CA CYS A 192 -4.87 5.86 -3.24
C CYS A 192 -3.55 5.11 -3.34
N ASP A 193 -3.56 3.82 -3.00
CA ASP A 193 -2.39 2.98 -3.14
C ASP A 193 -2.05 2.75 -4.61
N ILE A 194 -3.05 2.50 -5.47
CA ILE A 194 -2.84 2.36 -6.91
C ILE A 194 -2.20 3.63 -7.48
N ALA A 195 -2.72 4.80 -7.14
CA ALA A 195 -2.15 6.08 -7.57
C ALA A 195 -0.72 6.28 -7.02
N ASN A 196 -0.47 5.94 -5.75
CA ASN A 196 0.86 5.97 -5.15
C ASN A 196 1.84 5.01 -5.85
N CYS A 197 1.42 3.77 -6.15
CA CYS A 197 2.23 2.79 -6.88
C CYS A 197 2.58 3.28 -8.28
N ALA A 198 1.60 3.86 -9.00
CA ALA A 198 1.81 4.44 -10.32
C ALA A 198 2.80 5.62 -10.29
N MET A 199 2.71 6.48 -9.27
CA MET A 199 3.65 7.59 -9.07
C MET A 199 5.05 7.11 -8.69
N ARG A 200 5.13 6.11 -7.80
CA ARG A 200 6.38 5.57 -7.26
C ARG A 200 7.27 4.95 -8.33
N GLY A 201 6.71 4.11 -9.19
CA GLY A 201 7.51 3.30 -10.10
C GLY A 201 6.74 2.66 -11.26
N CYS A 202 7.46 1.86 -12.02
CA CYS A 202 6.98 1.15 -13.21
C CYS A 202 7.78 -0.13 -13.42
N ARG A 203 7.23 -1.09 -14.16
CA ARG A 203 8.02 -2.22 -14.64
C ARG A 203 8.95 -1.76 -15.77
N LEU A 204 10.24 -2.05 -15.64
CA LEU A 204 11.18 -1.89 -16.76
C LEU A 204 11.17 -3.13 -17.66
N ASN A 205 10.92 -4.29 -17.08
CA ASN A 205 10.83 -5.58 -17.74
C ASN A 205 10.04 -6.56 -16.85
N SER A 206 10.18 -7.86 -17.09
CA SER A 206 9.43 -8.90 -16.37
C SER A 206 9.74 -9.02 -14.88
N ASP A 207 10.91 -8.57 -14.42
CA ASP A 207 11.40 -8.83 -13.06
C ASP A 207 11.98 -7.58 -12.37
N THR A 208 12.09 -6.44 -13.05
CA THR A 208 12.82 -5.28 -12.55
C THR A 208 11.91 -4.06 -12.42
N LEU A 209 11.97 -3.40 -11.25
CA LEU A 209 11.31 -2.13 -11.02
C LEU A 209 12.19 -0.93 -11.39
N GLY A 210 11.57 0.00 -12.10
CA GLY A 210 12.00 1.37 -12.26
C GLY A 210 11.31 2.26 -11.25
N TYR A 211 11.97 3.36 -10.89
CA TYR A 211 11.46 4.35 -9.95
C TYR A 211 11.38 5.72 -10.64
N HIS A 212 10.32 6.47 -10.35
CA HIS A 212 10.20 7.85 -10.83
C HIS A 212 11.35 8.72 -10.29
N ALA A 213 11.69 8.57 -9.01
CA ALA A 213 12.81 9.25 -8.34
C ALA A 213 14.17 9.10 -9.04
N LEU A 214 14.33 8.00 -9.79
CA LEU A 214 15.55 7.66 -10.51
C LEU A 214 15.44 7.95 -12.02
N ARG A 215 14.33 8.56 -12.47
CA ARG A 215 14.00 8.84 -13.88
C ARG A 215 14.02 7.60 -14.76
N ASN A 216 13.79 6.43 -14.17
CA ASN A 216 13.64 5.18 -14.89
C ASN A 216 12.26 5.07 -15.56
N CYS A 217 11.27 5.73 -14.98
CA CYS A 217 9.89 5.71 -15.45
C CYS A 217 9.51 7.05 -16.06
N PRO A 218 8.67 7.06 -17.10
CA PRO A 218 8.17 8.32 -17.67
C PRO A 218 7.41 9.12 -16.61
N PRO A 219 7.38 10.47 -16.75
CA PRO A 219 6.52 11.31 -15.93
C PRO A 219 5.05 10.91 -16.13
N VAL A 220 4.26 11.14 -15.08
CA VAL A 220 2.81 10.97 -15.06
C VAL A 220 2.16 12.33 -14.86
#